data_AF-A0A946G4A2-F1
#
_entry.id   AF-A0A946G4A2-F1
#
_cell.length_a   1.000
_cell.length_b   1.000
_cell.length_c   1.000
_cell.angle_alpha   90.00
_cell.angle_beta   90.00
_cell.angle_gamma   90.00
#
_symmetry.space_group_name_H-M   'P 1'
#
loop_
_entity.id
_entity.type
_entity.pdbx_description
1 polymer ?
#
loop_
_entity_poly.entity_id
_entity_poly.type
_entity_poly.pdbx_seq_one_letter_code
_entity_poly.pdbx_strand_id
1 'polypeptide(L)'
;MSKKITFSAFGRDSYYHRDWFKKNGFKFDRSSRRWVVENLPIEHAEDFASYCRKYGLTFERSDRMITEFDYADYLWDGQRDDYMKTLATVKIPTPKNKI
;
A
#
# COMPACT_ATOMS: atom_id res chain seq x y z
N MET A 1 21.11 2.55 16.88
CA MET A 1 21.45 2.58 15.43
C MET A 1 20.15 2.80 14.68
N SER A 2 19.96 3.95 14.02
CA SER A 2 18.76 4.15 13.19
C SER A 2 18.80 3.17 12.03
N LYS A 3 17.71 2.41 11.83
CA LYS A 3 17.58 1.57 10.64
C LYS A 3 17.50 2.50 9.43
N LYS A 4 18.49 2.38 8.57
CA LYS A 4 18.59 3.12 7.32
C LYS A 4 18.03 2.25 6.21
N ILE A 5 17.13 2.82 5.41
CA ILE A 5 16.42 2.10 4.36
C ILE A 5 16.71 2.76 3.02
N THR A 6 16.64 1.97 1.96
CA THR A 6 16.49 2.46 0.59
C THR A 6 15.00 2.63 0.30
N PHE A 7 14.63 3.78 -0.27
CA PHE A 7 13.28 4.09 -0.73
C PHE A 7 13.35 4.43 -2.22
N SER A 8 12.48 3.81 -3.03
CA SER A 8 12.34 4.10 -4.45
C SER A 8 10.91 4.59 -4.74
N ALA A 9 10.77 5.57 -5.63
CA ALA A 9 9.49 6.08 -6.10
C ALA A 9 9.49 6.16 -7.62
N PHE A 10 8.40 5.70 -8.24
CA PHE A 10 8.27 5.60 -9.69
C PHE A 10 6.82 5.73 -10.15
N GLY A 11 6.64 5.86 -11.46
CA GLY A 11 5.35 6.13 -12.09
C GLY A 11 5.47 7.20 -13.16
N ARG A 12 4.48 7.24 -14.07
CA ARG A 12 4.45 8.19 -15.19
C ARG A 12 4.49 9.65 -14.70
N ASP A 13 3.82 9.92 -13.58
CA ASP A 13 3.69 11.27 -13.03
C ASP A 13 4.81 11.66 -12.08
N SER A 14 5.73 10.74 -11.77
CA SER A 14 6.86 11.01 -10.87
C SER A 14 7.76 12.16 -11.36
N TYR A 15 7.77 12.45 -12.66
CA TYR A 15 8.50 13.59 -13.23
C TYR A 15 7.95 14.95 -12.76
N TYR A 16 6.62 15.06 -12.55
CA TYR A 16 6.01 16.30 -12.07
C TYR A 16 6.32 16.59 -10.60
N HIS A 17 6.76 15.59 -9.84
CA HIS A 17 7.16 15.72 -8.44
C HIS A 17 8.68 15.80 -8.26
N ARG A 18 9.44 16.00 -9.35
CA ARG A 18 10.92 16.04 -9.35
C ARG A 18 11.51 17.01 -8.33
N ASP A 19 10.88 18.16 -8.12
CA ASP A 19 11.42 19.21 -7.25
C ASP A 19 11.26 18.82 -5.78
N TRP A 20 10.15 18.16 -5.44
CA TRP A 20 9.96 17.53 -4.13
C TRP A 20 10.97 16.41 -3.90
N PHE A 21 11.17 15.53 -4.89
CA PHE A 21 12.16 14.46 -4.80
C PHE A 21 13.58 14.99 -4.58
N LYS A 22 14.02 15.96 -5.38
CA LYS A 22 15.34 16.58 -5.23
C LYS A 22 15.51 17.25 -3.86
N LYS A 23 14.48 17.95 -3.37
CA LYS A 23 14.51 18.61 -2.04
C LYS A 23 14.68 17.59 -0.91
N ASN A 24 14.14 16.39 -1.07
CA ASN A 24 14.24 15.29 -0.09
C ASN A 24 15.43 14.35 -0.34
N GLY A 25 16.38 14.72 -1.20
CA GLY A 25 17.63 13.98 -1.42
C GLY A 25 17.53 12.79 -2.38
N PHE A 26 16.42 12.64 -3.09
CA PHE A 26 16.29 11.60 -4.10
C PHE A 26 17.13 11.91 -5.33
N LYS A 27 17.73 10.87 -5.90
CA LYS A 27 18.43 10.88 -7.18
C LYS A 27 17.60 10.12 -8.20
N PHE A 28 17.50 10.66 -9.41
CA PHE A 28 16.81 9.97 -10.50
C PHE A 28 17.77 8.97 -11.16
N ASP A 29 17.47 7.69 -11.04
CA ASP A 29 18.15 6.64 -11.79
C ASP A 29 17.54 6.53 -13.19
N ARG A 30 18.35 6.83 -14.21
CA ARG A 30 17.94 6.77 -15.62
C ARG A 30 17.77 5.34 -16.12
N SER A 31 18.52 4.38 -15.58
CA SER A 31 18.46 2.98 -16.01
C SER A 31 17.12 2.36 -15.63
N SER A 32 16.68 2.61 -14.41
CA SER A 32 15.44 2.05 -13.86
C SER A 32 14.25 3.04 -13.85
N ARG A 33 14.45 4.25 -14.38
CA ARG A 33 13.44 5.33 -14.51
C ARG A 33 12.70 5.63 -13.20
N ARG A 34 13.44 5.61 -12.08
CA ARG A 34 12.88 5.76 -10.73
C ARG A 34 13.73 6.69 -9.89
N TRP A 35 13.08 7.34 -8.93
CA TRP A 35 13.71 8.18 -7.93
C TRP A 35 14.14 7.31 -6.78
N VAL A 36 15.41 7.38 -6.39
CA VAL A 36 15.98 6.55 -5.33
C VAL A 36 16.64 7.45 -4.29
N VAL A 37 16.36 7.18 -3.02
CA VAL A 37 17.10 7.72 -1.89
C VAL A 37 17.65 6.56 -1.07
N GLU A 38 18.96 6.60 -0.85
CA GLU A 38 19.67 5.63 -0.03
C GLU A 38 19.85 6.20 1.37
N ASN A 39 20.01 5.32 2.36
CA ASN A 39 20.28 5.70 3.74
C ASN A 39 19.20 6.57 4.41
N LEU A 40 17.93 6.43 3.99
CA LEU A 40 16.81 7.17 4.56
C LEU A 40 16.52 6.70 6.00
N PRO A 41 16.38 7.61 6.97
CA PRO A 41 15.87 7.27 8.29
C PRO A 41 14.45 6.72 8.22
N ILE A 42 14.17 5.63 8.93
CA ILE A 42 12.85 4.96 8.91
C ILE A 42 11.69 5.91 9.33
N GLU A 43 11.97 6.92 10.13
CA GLU A 43 11.01 7.94 10.57
C GLU A 43 10.41 8.72 9.39
N HIS A 44 11.20 9.00 8.36
CA HIS A 44 10.75 9.71 7.16
C HIS A 44 10.12 8.80 6.11
N ALA A 45 10.23 7.48 6.28
CA ALA A 45 9.75 6.51 5.30
C ALA A 45 8.22 6.53 5.17
N GLU A 46 7.50 6.76 6.27
CA GLU A 46 6.03 6.82 6.25
C GLU A 46 5.52 8.13 5.67
N ASP A 47 6.21 9.24 5.90
CA ASP A 47 5.89 10.53 5.26
C ASP A 47 6.05 10.44 3.75
N PHE A 48 7.13 9.79 3.29
CA PHE A 48 7.41 9.64 1.85
C PHE A 48 6.42 8.68 1.21
N ALA A 49 6.05 7.60 1.89
CA ALA A 49 4.99 6.69 1.46
C ALA A 49 3.64 7.41 1.38
N SER A 50 3.29 8.23 2.38
CA SER A 50 2.04 8.98 2.41
C SER A 50 1.96 10.00 1.28
N TYR A 51 3.08 10.68 0.97
CA TYR A 51 3.17 11.55 -0.21
C TYR A 51 2.92 10.76 -1.50
N CYS A 52 3.57 9.60 -1.66
CA CYS A 52 3.37 8.76 -2.84
C CYS A 52 1.90 8.28 -2.97
N ARG A 53 1.28 7.83 -1.87
CA ARG A 53 -0.15 7.44 -1.85
C ARG A 53 -1.07 8.60 -2.24
N LYS A 54 -0.82 9.80 -1.70
CA LYS A 54 -1.63 11.00 -1.97
C LYS A 54 -1.66 11.38 -3.45
N TYR A 55 -0.53 11.20 -4.14
CA TYR A 55 -0.38 11.56 -5.55
C TYR A 55 -0.44 10.34 -6.50
N GLY A 56 -0.81 9.16 -6.00
CA GLY A 56 -0.94 7.95 -6.82
C GLY A 56 0.38 7.44 -7.41
N LEU A 57 1.52 7.73 -6.76
CA LEU A 57 2.83 7.27 -7.18
C LEU A 57 3.11 5.87 -6.61
N THR A 58 3.74 5.03 -7.42
CA THR A 58 4.23 3.71 -6.97
C THR A 58 5.55 3.89 -6.22
N PHE A 59 5.78 3.11 -5.18
CA PHE A 59 7.01 3.17 -4.40
C PHE A 59 7.41 1.80 -3.84
N GLU A 60 8.70 1.59 -3.63
CA GLU A 60 9.24 0.43 -2.93
C GLU A 60 10.04 0.90 -1.71
N ARG A 61 9.99 0.10 -0.64
CA ARG A 61 10.81 0.32 0.55
C ARG A 61 11.56 -0.95 0.89
N SER A 62 12.86 -0.83 1.13
CA SER A 62 13.70 -1.98 1.50
C SER A 62 13.39 -2.57 2.89
N ASP A 63 12.76 -1.83 3.80
CA ASP A 63 12.33 -2.37 5.10
C ASP A 63 11.08 -3.23 5.01
N ARG A 64 10.21 -2.92 4.04
CA ARG A 64 9.08 -3.77 3.65
C ARG A 64 9.49 -4.58 2.44
N MET A 65 10.37 -5.56 2.65
CA MET A 65 10.48 -6.66 1.70
C MET A 65 9.12 -7.36 1.66
N ILE A 66 8.29 -7.02 0.68
CA ILE A 66 7.18 -7.86 0.25
C ILE A 66 7.85 -9.03 -0.49
N THR A 67 8.40 -10.00 0.25
CA THR A 67 9.02 -11.19 -0.34
C THR A 67 7.97 -12.02 -1.08
N GLU A 68 6.73 -12.01 -0.58
CA GLU A 68 5.57 -12.68 -1.16
C GLU A 68 4.36 -11.75 -1.03
N PHE A 69 3.77 -11.37 -2.17
CA PHE A 69 2.48 -10.70 -2.18
C PHE A 69 1.42 -11.78 -1.92
N ASP A 70 1.01 -11.95 -0.66
CA ASP A 70 -0.07 -12.87 -0.31
C ASP A 70 -1.39 -12.28 -0.81
N TYR A 71 -1.80 -12.77 -1.98
CA TYR A 71 -3.06 -12.41 -2.62
C TYR A 71 -4.27 -12.67 -1.72
N ALA A 72 -4.18 -13.65 -0.81
CA ALA A 72 -5.24 -13.92 0.14
C ALA A 72 -5.34 -12.78 1.16
N ASP A 73 -4.25 -12.40 1.82
CA ASP A 73 -4.30 -11.30 2.81
C ASP A 73 -4.78 -9.97 2.19
N TYR A 74 -4.39 -9.66 0.95
CA TYR A 74 -4.88 -8.46 0.26
C TYR A 74 -6.39 -8.49 -0.05
N LEU A 75 -6.93 -9.64 -0.47
CA LEU A 75 -8.36 -9.79 -0.75
C LEU A 75 -9.22 -9.84 0.53
N TRP A 76 -8.61 -10.27 1.64
CA TRP A 76 -9.33 -10.55 2.89
C TRP A 76 -9.05 -9.54 4.01
N ASP A 77 -8.29 -8.47 3.71
CA ASP A 77 -7.79 -7.44 4.63
C ASP A 77 -8.86 -6.96 5.65
N GLY A 78 -8.88 -7.64 6.81
CA GLY A 78 -9.81 -7.37 7.92
C GLY A 78 -11.29 -7.77 7.73
N GLN A 79 -11.71 -8.29 6.56
CA GLN A 79 -13.12 -8.60 6.28
C GLN A 79 -13.46 -10.09 6.20
N ARG A 80 -12.47 -10.98 6.31
CA ARG A 80 -12.68 -12.44 6.21
C ARG A 80 -13.77 -12.96 7.15
N ASP A 81 -13.74 -12.52 8.40
CA ASP A 81 -14.69 -12.96 9.43
C ASP A 81 -16.10 -12.44 9.16
N ASP A 82 -16.24 -11.29 8.49
CA ASP A 82 -17.54 -10.74 8.11
C ASP A 82 -18.18 -11.53 6.95
N TYR A 83 -17.38 -11.96 5.97
CA TYR A 83 -17.87 -12.77 4.84
C TYR A 83 -18.11 -14.23 5.20
N MET A 84 -17.45 -14.75 6.23
CA MET A 84 -17.64 -16.13 6.72
C MET A 84 -18.83 -16.29 7.68
N LYS A 85 -19.56 -15.21 7.99
CA LYS A 85 -20.79 -15.29 8.79
C LYS A 85 -21.85 -16.11 8.04
N THR A 86 -22.33 -17.17 8.68
CA THR A 86 -23.48 -17.92 8.17
C THR A 86 -24.67 -16.97 8.00
N LEU A 87 -25.26 -16.95 6.80
CA LEU A 87 -26.45 -16.15 6.53
C LEU A 87 -27.50 -16.42 7.61
N ALA A 88 -27.93 -15.36 8.30
CA ALA A 88 -28.95 -15.46 9.33
C ALA A 88 -30.17 -16.18 8.72
N THR A 89 -30.64 -17.23 9.38
CA THR A 89 -31.80 -17.99 8.94
C THR A 89 -33.01 -17.06 9.05
N VAL A 90 -33.37 -16.43 7.94
CA VAL A 90 -34.57 -15.60 7.86
C VAL A 90 -35.76 -16.53 8.09
N LYS A 91 -36.48 -16.34 9.19
CA LYS A 91 -37.72 -17.08 9.45
C LYS A 91 -38.75 -16.63 8.41
N ILE A 92 -38.95 -17.45 7.40
CA ILE A 92 -39.99 -17.23 6.39
C ILE A 92 -41.35 -17.36 7.10
N PRO A 93 -42.28 -16.41 6.92
CA PRO A 93 -43.61 -16.51 7.51
C PRO A 93 -44.34 -17.73 6.97
N THR A 94 -44.86 -18.58 7.87
CA THR A 94 -45.67 -19.73 7.51
C THR A 94 -47.08 -19.28 7.07
N PRO A 95 -47.65 -19.87 6.00
CA PRO A 95 -48.99 -19.51 5.55
C PRO A 95 -50.05 -19.80 6.63
N LYS A 96 -51.00 -18.88 6.79
CA LYS A 96 -52.02 -18.90 7.86
C LYS A 96 -53.13 -19.97 7.69
N ASN A 97 -53.05 -20.87 6.72
CA ASN A 97 -54.11 -21.86 6.49
C ASN A 97 -53.59 -23.29 6.65
N LYS A 98 -53.74 -23.80 7.88
CA LYS A 98 -54.01 -25.22 8.15
C LYS A 98 -55.22 -25.30 9.08
N ILE A 99 -56.39 -25.01 8.52
CA ILE A 99 -57.69 -25.52 8.97
C ILE A 99 -58.46 -25.84 7.70
#